data_AF-A0A1I1TJ64-F1
#
_entry.id   AF-A0A1I1TJ64-F1
#
_cell.length_a   1.000
_cell.length_b   1.000
_cell.length_c   1.000
_cell.angle_alpha   90.00
_cell.angle_beta   90.00
_cell.angle_gamma   90.00
#
_symmetry.space_group_name_H-M   'P 1'
#
loop_
_entity.id
_entity.type
_entity.pdbx_description
1 polymer ?
#
loop_
_entity_poly.entity_id
_entity_poly.type
_entity_poly.pdbx_seq_one_letter_code
_entity_poly.pdbx_strand_id
1 'polypeptide(L)' 'MKMIDIQASIEKKREELIELVRMHGFNHEKVVVCSQELDELVYRLMENITYQESMLSISAKKNTNNSIHSP' A
#
# COMPACT_ATOMS: atom_id res chain seq x y z
N MET A 1 5.41 -5.51 -8.62
CA MET A 1 5.82 -4.12 -8.35
C MET A 1 6.45 -4.09 -6.97
N LYS A 2 7.63 -3.48 -6.79
CA LYS A 2 8.26 -3.43 -5.45
C LYS A 2 7.55 -2.37 -4.60
N MET A 3 7.59 -2.50 -3.27
CA MET A 3 6.95 -1.55 -2.34
C MET A 3 7.40 -0.10 -2.59
N ILE A 4 8.70 0.09 -2.87
CA ILE A 4 9.29 1.39 -3.21
C ILE A 4 8.64 2.00 -4.44
N ASP A 5 8.31 1.18 -5.45
CA ASP A 5 7.69 1.67 -6.69
C ASP A 5 6.24 2.15 -6.44
N ILE A 6 5.52 1.47 -5.52
CA ILE A 6 4.16 1.86 -5.12
C ILE A 6 4.19 3.20 -4.37
N GLN A 7 5.12 3.35 -3.42
CA GLN A 7 5.27 4.59 -2.67
C GLN A 7 5.63 5.79 -3.56
N ALA A 8 6.53 5.59 -4.54
CA ALA A 8 6.84 6.63 -5.53
C ALA A 8 5.62 6.99 -6.40
N SER A 9 4.80 6.00 -6.76
CA SER A 9 3.57 6.21 -7.53
C SER A 9 2.52 6.99 -6.74
N ILE A 10 2.37 6.71 -5.44
CA ILE A 10 1.51 7.46 -4.52
C ILE A 10 1.95 8.93 -4.47
N GLU A 11 3.25 9.18 -4.30
CA GLU A 11 3.76 10.56 -4.18
C GLU A 11 3.50 11.36 -5.46
N LYS A 12 3.80 10.77 -6.62
CA LYS A 12 3.53 11.39 -7.92
C LYS A 12 2.04 11.71 -8.10
N LYS A 13 1.16 10.76 -7.75
CA LYS A 13 -0.29 10.95 -7.89
C LYS A 13 -0.84 11.96 -6.87
N ARG A 14 -0.24 12.07 -5.69
CA ARG A 14 -0.55 13.11 -4.70
C ARG A 14 -0.24 14.52 -5.23
N GLU A 15 0.91 14.70 -5.86
CA GLU A 15 1.28 15.97 -6.50
C GLU A 15 0.30 16.33 -7.63
N GLU A 16 -0.05 15.36 -8.49
CA GLU A 16 -1.05 15.53 -9.54
C GLU A 16 -2.41 15.98 -8.98
N LEU A 17 -2.88 15.34 -7.91
CA LEU A 17 -4.12 15.70 -7.24
C LEU A 17 -4.10 17.13 -6.70
N ILE A 18 -2.99 17.54 -6.06
CA ILE A 18 -2.82 18.91 -5.54
C ILE A 18 -2.93 19.94 -6.67
N GLU A 19 -2.27 19.69 -7.80
CA GLU A 19 -2.34 20.59 -8.96
C GLU A 19 -3.73 20.63 -9.58
N LEU A 20 -4.40 19.48 -9.72
CA LEU A 20 -5.78 19.44 -10.23
C LEU A 20 -6.76 20.17 -9.31
N VAL A 21 -6.63 20.02 -7.99
CA VAL A 21 -7.43 20.76 -7.00
C VAL A 21 -7.21 22.26 -7.12
N ARG A 22 -5.96 22.70 -7.27
CA ARG A 22 -5.61 24.12 -7.45
C ARG A 22 -6.23 24.71 -8.71
N MET A 23 -6.27 23.95 -9.81
CA MET A 23 -6.79 24.42 -11.09
C MET A 23 -8.32 24.37 -11.18
N HIS A 24 -8.96 23.37 -10.57
CA HIS A 24 -10.37 23.05 -10.84
C HIS A 24 -11.29 23.02 -9.61
N GLY A 25 -10.72 23.00 -8.40
CA GLY A 25 -11.46 22.80 -7.16
C GLY A 25 -11.84 21.34 -6.88
N PHE A 26 -12.18 21.04 -5.63
CA PHE A 26 -12.35 19.66 -5.13
C PHE A 26 -13.45 18.84 -5.84
N ASN A 27 -14.51 19.50 -6.29
CA ASN A 27 -15.68 18.81 -6.84
C ASN A 27 -15.58 18.53 -8.35
N HIS A 28 -14.47 18.94 -8.99
CA HIS A 28 -14.30 18.71 -10.41
C HIS A 28 -14.09 17.21 -10.68
N GLU A 29 -14.76 16.66 -11.70
CA GLU A 29 -14.73 15.23 -12.02
C GLU A 29 -13.30 14.66 -12.09
N LYS A 30 -12.39 15.37 -12.77
CA LYS A 30 -10.96 15.00 -12.85
C LYS A 30 -10.27 14.90 -11.48
N VAL A 31 -10.62 15.76 -10.53
CA VAL A 31 -10.08 15.72 -9.17
C VAL A 31 -10.62 14.51 -8.42
N VAL A 32 -11.91 14.23 -8.57
CA VAL A 32 -12.55 13.04 -7.98
C VAL A 32 -11.90 11.76 -8.50
N VAL A 33 -11.77 11.62 -9.82
CA VAL A 33 -11.10 10.46 -10.44
C VAL A 33 -9.66 10.34 -9.95
N CYS A 34 -8.88 11.43 -9.97
CA CYS A 34 -7.49 11.41 -9.49
C CYS A 34 -7.40 11.02 -8.01
N SER A 35 -8.36 11.41 -7.18
CA SER A 35 -8.40 11.02 -5.75
C SER A 35 -8.70 9.53 -5.56
N GLN A 36 -9.56 8.95 -6.39
CA GLN A 36 -9.86 7.51 -6.38
C GLN A 36 -8.65 6.69 -6.82
N GLU A 37 -7.95 7.11 -7.86
CA GLU A 37 -6.70 6.47 -8.30
C GLU A 37 -5.63 6.51 -7.19
N LEU A 38 -5.53 7.63 -6.46
CA LEU A 38 -4.62 7.74 -5.32
C LEU A 38 -5.02 6.77 -4.19
N ASP A 39 -6.31 6.68 -3.88
CA ASP A 39 -6.83 5.77 -2.86
C ASP A 39 -6.55 4.29 -3.21
N GLU A 40 -6.71 3.90 -4.47
CA GLU A 40 -6.35 2.55 -4.93
C GLU A 40 -4.87 2.23 -4.73
N LEU A 41 -3.97 3.18 -4.97
CA LEU A 41 -2.54 2.99 -4.75
C LEU A 41 -2.22 2.83 -3.25
N VAL A 42 -2.87 3.62 -2.39
CA VAL A 42 -2.75 3.50 -0.94
C VAL A 42 -3.29 2.14 -0.47
N TYR A 43 -4.45 1.72 -0.96
CA TYR A 43 -5.03 0.42 -0.64
C TYR A 43 -4.09 -0.73 -1.01
N ARG A 44 -3.52 -0.73 -2.22
CA ARG A 44 -2.54 -1.75 -2.66
C ARG A 44 -1.30 -1.78 -1.78
N LEU A 45 -0.83 -0.63 -1.29
CA LEU A 45 0.29 -0.57 -0.35
C LEU A 45 -0.08 -1.23 0.99
N MET A 46 -1.25 -0.89 1.53
CA MET A 46 -1.75 -1.47 2.78
C MET A 46 -1.94 -2.98 2.67
N GLU A 47 -2.56 -3.45 1.59
CA GLU A 47 -2.74 -4.89 1.32
C GLU A 47 -1.39 -5.62 1.29
N ASN A 48 -0.38 -5.04 0.62
CA ASN A 48 0.95 -5.63 0.57
C ASN A 48 1.59 -5.75 1.96
N ILE A 49 1.50 -4.68 2.77
CA ILE A 49 2.02 -4.67 4.15
C ILE A 49 1.34 -5.75 4.99
N THR A 50 0.01 -5.80 4.99
CA THR A 50 -0.77 -6.79 5.75
C THR A 50 -0.44 -8.22 5.32
N TYR A 51 -0.26 -8.46 4.01
CA TYR A 51 0.16 -9.78 3.52
C TYR A 51 1.55 -10.18 4.05
N GLN A 52 2.52 -9.28 4.04
CA GLN A 52 3.87 -9.54 4.57
C GLN A 52 3.85 -9.85 6.07
N GLU A 53 3.07 -9.09 6.85
CA GLU A 53 2.91 -9.32 8.29
C GLU A 53 2.31 -10.71 8.58
N SER A 54 1.30 -11.13 7.80
CA SER A 54 0.70 -12.45 7.94
C SER A 54 1.73 -13.57 7.64
N MET A 55 2.56 -13.41 6.62
CA MET A 55 3.58 -14.38 6.23
C MET A 55 4.73 -14.49 7.25
N LEU A 56 5.17 -13.36 7.83
CA LEU A 56 6.16 -13.34 8.91
C LEU A 56 5.64 -14.03 10.18
N SER A 57 4.35 -13.88 10.49
CA SER A 57 3.74 -14.55 11.64
C SER A 57 3.67 -16.08 11.49
N ILE A 58 3.54 -16.57 10.25
CA ILE A 58 3.50 -18.02 9.94
C ILE A 58 4.90 -18.63 9.99
N SER A 59 5.93 -17.92 9.50
CA SER A 59 7.32 -18.41 9.53
C SER A 59 7.88 -18.48 10.94
N ALA A 60 7.55 -17.52 11.81
CA ALA A 60 7.94 -17.54 13.23
C ALA A 60 7.40 -18.77 13.98
N LYS A 61 6.17 -19.21 13.68
CA LYS A 61 5.54 -20.39 14.31
C LYS A 61 6.15 -21.72 13.86
N LYS A 62 6.76 -21.79 12.67
CA LYS A 62 7.40 -23.04 12.19
C LYS A 62 8.72 -23.33 12.91
N ASN A 63 9.45 -22.31 13.34
CA ASN A 63 10.76 -22.47 13.98
C ASN A 63 10.69 -22.96 15.43
N THR A 64 9.58 -22.72 16.14
CA THR A 64 9.39 -23.19 17.52
C THR A 64 9.00 -24.66 17.62
N ASN A 65 8.47 -25.24 16.54
CA ASN A 65 7.84 -26.56 16.59
C ASN A 65 8.82 -27.71 16.28
N ASN A 66 10.06 -27.40 15.89
CA ASN A 66 11.09 -28.39 15.54
C ASN A 66 12.10 -28.66 16.68
N SER A 67 11.94 -28.05 17.86
CA SER A 67 12.90 -28.17 18.97
C SER A 67 12.40 -28.97 20.19
N ILE A 68 11.31 -29.73 20.05
CA ILE A 68 10.81 -30.61 21.13
C ILE A 68 10.66 -32.03 20.60
N HIS A 69 11.80 -32.66 20.28
CA HIS A 69 11.97 -34.10 20.49
C HIS A 69 13.46 -34.42 20.52
N SER A 70 14.04 -34.45 21.72
CA SER A 70 15.21 -35.30 21.99
C SER A 70 14.79 -36.36 23.02
N PRO A 71 15.21 -37.62 22.88
CA PRO A 71 14.83 -38.73 23.76
C PRO A 71 15.27 -38.54 25.21
#